data_AF-A0A9D7I1K4-F1
#
_entry.id   AF-A0A9D7I1K4-F1
#
_cell.length_a   1.000
_cell.length_b   1.000
_cell.length_c   1.000
_cell.angle_alpha   90.00
_cell.angle_beta   90.00
_cell.angle_gamma   90.00
#
_symmetry.space_group_name_H-M   'P 1'
#
loop_
_entity.id
_entity.type
_entity.pdbx_description
1 polymer ?
#
loop_
_entity_poly.entity_id
_entity_poly.type
_entity_poly.pdbx_seq_one_letter_code
_entity_poly.pdbx_strand_id
1 'polypeptide(L)'
;MQFEIFGIYGSTLLKNHKLYPSPGNHDYANNSGNKSSRSMPYHQNFTVPQNGEAGGVASNHQNYYSYNVGNIHFLSLDSYGTESDGTSIETSGGSALKTWIDADLAANTSKWIVAYWHHPPYTKRKP
;
A
#
# COMPACT_ATOMS: atom_id res chain seq x y z
N MET A 1 20.28 9.01 3.21
CA MET A 1 19.05 8.72 2.43
C MET A 1 17.92 9.71 2.73
N GLN A 2 17.38 9.84 3.95
CA GLN A 2 16.30 10.81 4.23
C GLN A 2 16.68 12.27 3.88
N PHE A 3 17.86 12.74 4.29
CA PHE A 3 18.30 14.13 4.00
C PHE A 3 18.45 14.46 2.52
N GLU A 4 18.74 13.47 1.66
CA GLU A 4 19.00 13.72 0.24
C GLU A 4 17.70 13.87 -0.56
N ILE A 5 16.62 13.19 -0.15
CA ILE A 5 15.30 13.36 -0.76
C ILE A 5 14.55 14.53 -0.09
N PHE A 6 14.45 14.53 1.24
CA PHE A 6 13.66 15.55 1.96
C PHE A 6 14.37 16.91 2.03
N GLY A 7 15.70 16.95 1.98
CA GLY A 7 16.43 18.22 1.91
C GLY A 7 16.25 18.94 0.57
N ILE A 8 16.23 18.18 -0.54
CA ILE A 8 16.12 18.73 -1.89
C ILE A 8 14.65 19.01 -2.24
N TYR A 9 13.76 18.04 -2.00
CA TYR A 9 12.37 18.09 -2.46
C TYR A 9 11.36 18.43 -1.36
N GLY A 10 11.80 18.53 -0.10
CA GLY A 10 10.93 18.75 1.05
C GLY A 10 10.14 20.05 0.93
N SER A 11 10.79 21.17 0.65
CA SER A 11 10.12 22.48 0.62
C SER A 11 9.30 22.75 -0.64
N THR A 12 9.54 22.01 -1.72
CA THR A 12 8.96 22.28 -3.04
C THR A 12 7.91 21.25 -3.41
N LEU A 13 8.31 20.00 -3.64
CA LEU A 13 7.41 18.95 -4.11
C LEU A 13 6.62 18.35 -2.95
N LEU A 14 7.33 17.88 -1.92
CA LEU A 14 6.75 17.01 -0.89
C LEU A 14 5.88 17.75 0.12
N LYS A 15 6.08 19.06 0.33
CA LYS A 15 5.17 19.90 1.13
C LYS A 15 3.85 20.21 0.43
N ASN A 16 3.83 20.18 -0.90
CA ASN A 16 2.68 20.65 -1.69
C ASN A 16 1.89 19.53 -2.35
N HIS A 17 2.40 18.29 -2.32
CA HIS A 17 1.76 17.14 -2.94
C HIS A 17 1.65 15.99 -1.95
N LYS A 18 0.45 15.42 -1.84
CA LYS A 18 0.25 14.21 -1.05
C LYS A 18 0.85 13.02 -1.79
N LEU A 19 1.58 12.19 -1.06
CA LEU A 19 2.06 10.90 -1.54
C LEU A 19 1.23 9.78 -0.94
N TYR A 20 0.87 8.83 -1.79
CA TYR A 20 0.22 7.59 -1.39
C TYR A 20 1.06 6.43 -1.95
N PRO A 21 2.13 6.04 -1.25
CA PRO A 21 3.00 4.97 -1.72
C PRO A 21 2.40 3.58 -1.45
N SER A 22 2.88 2.58 -2.20
CA SER A 22 2.67 1.15 -1.95
C SER A 22 4.05 0.50 -1.78
N PRO A 23 4.24 -0.41 -0.81
CA PRO A 23 5.53 -1.07 -0.62
C PRO A 23 5.83 -2.06 -1.75
N GLY A 24 7.08 -2.12 -2.16
CA GLY A 24 7.61 -3.14 -3.08
C GLY A 24 8.57 -4.10 -2.39
N ASN A 25 9.03 -5.14 -3.09
CA ASN A 25 9.99 -6.11 -2.54
C ASN A 25 11.28 -5.45 -2.03
N HIS A 26 11.70 -4.31 -2.59
CA HIS A 26 12.87 -3.57 -2.11
C HIS A 26 12.65 -2.87 -0.75
N ASP A 27 11.43 -2.50 -0.38
CA ASP A 27 11.12 -2.02 0.98
C ASP A 27 11.32 -3.12 2.02
N TYR A 28 11.11 -4.37 1.59
CA TYR A 28 11.38 -5.59 2.33
C TYR A 28 12.85 -6.06 2.24
N ALA A 29 13.73 -5.26 1.65
CA ALA A 29 15.12 -5.61 1.35
C ALA A 29 15.27 -6.90 0.49
N ASN A 30 14.23 -7.24 -0.28
CA ASN A 30 14.14 -8.45 -1.09
C ASN A 30 14.43 -9.74 -0.30
N ASN A 31 14.05 -9.77 0.98
CA ASN A 31 14.31 -10.85 1.91
C ASN A 31 12.99 -11.49 2.35
N SER A 32 12.86 -12.81 2.15
CA SER A 32 11.67 -13.57 2.54
C SER A 32 11.40 -13.53 4.04
N GLY A 33 12.45 -13.49 4.88
CA GLY A 33 12.33 -13.36 6.33
C GLY A 33 11.77 -12.00 6.78
N ASN A 34 11.80 -10.99 5.90
CA ASN A 34 11.25 -9.68 6.18
C ASN A 34 9.78 -9.55 5.75
N LYS A 35 9.19 -10.50 5.02
CA LYS A 35 7.81 -10.37 4.47
C LYS A 35 6.74 -10.14 5.55
N SER A 36 6.95 -10.62 6.78
CA SER A 36 6.06 -10.35 7.92
C SER A 36 6.46 -9.11 8.73
N SER A 37 7.54 -8.41 8.35
CA SER A 37 8.00 -7.22 9.06
C SER A 37 7.01 -6.08 8.90
N ARG A 38 6.72 -5.43 10.03
CA ARG A 38 5.91 -4.20 10.12
C ARG A 38 6.73 -3.03 10.68
N SER A 39 8.06 -3.13 10.65
CA SER A 39 9.01 -2.13 11.14
C SER A 39 10.17 -1.96 10.16
N MET A 40 9.84 -1.57 8.93
CA MET A 40 10.79 -1.33 7.83
C MET A 40 10.95 0.16 7.56
N PRO A 41 12.00 0.62 6.83
CA PRO A 41 12.17 2.03 6.49
C PRO A 41 10.93 2.69 5.86
N TYR A 42 10.15 1.95 5.06
CA TYR A 42 8.85 2.40 4.57
C TYR A 42 7.94 2.97 5.69
N HIS A 43 7.84 2.25 6.81
CA HIS A 43 6.99 2.61 7.95
C HIS A 43 7.54 3.80 8.77
N GLN A 44 8.82 4.09 8.62
CA GLN A 44 9.49 5.22 9.30
C GLN A 44 9.45 6.49 8.46
N ASN A 45 9.35 6.35 7.13
CA ASN A 45 9.39 7.45 6.19
C ASN A 45 7.99 7.96 5.80
N PHE A 46 6.99 7.10 5.83
CA PHE A 46 5.65 7.42 5.35
C PHE A 46 4.61 7.30 6.46
N THR A 47 3.67 8.23 6.44
CA THR A 47 2.40 8.10 7.16
C THR A 47 1.31 8.01 6.11
N VAL A 48 0.43 7.03 6.26
CA VAL A 48 -0.64 6.69 5.32
C VAL A 48 -1.98 6.63 6.07
N PRO A 49 -3.13 6.74 5.39
CA PRO A 49 -4.44 6.74 6.04
C PRO A 49 -4.89 5.34 6.48
N GLN A 50 -4.04 4.66 7.25
CA GLN A 50 -4.28 3.29 7.73
C GLN A 50 -5.50 3.16 8.64
N ASN A 51 -5.95 4.25 9.27
CA ASN A 51 -7.14 4.26 10.12
C ASN A 51 -8.38 4.79 9.37
N GLY A 52 -8.33 4.87 8.03
CA GLY A 52 -9.44 5.33 7.19
C GLY A 52 -9.61 6.86 7.19
N GLU A 53 -8.60 7.62 7.60
CA GLU A 53 -8.68 9.08 7.78
C GLU A 53 -8.94 9.84 6.48
N ALA A 54 -8.67 9.20 5.33
CA ALA A 54 -8.86 9.76 4.01
C ALA A 54 -10.00 9.08 3.22
N GLY A 55 -10.89 8.35 3.91
CA GLY A 55 -11.95 7.55 3.31
C GLY A 55 -11.58 6.07 3.19
N GLY A 56 -12.60 5.22 3.08
CA GLY A 56 -12.44 3.77 3.19
C GLY A 56 -12.52 3.26 4.62
N VAL A 57 -12.32 1.96 4.79
CA VAL A 57 -12.33 1.24 6.06
C VAL A 57 -10.91 1.14 6.59
N ALA A 58 -10.73 1.36 7.90
CA ALA A 58 -9.43 1.23 8.56
C ALA A 58 -8.82 -0.17 8.31
N SER A 59 -7.65 -0.21 7.68
CA SER A 59 -6.86 -1.43 7.53
C SER A 59 -6.08 -1.74 8.81
N ASN A 60 -5.75 -0.73 9.60
CA ASN A 60 -4.80 -0.76 10.72
C ASN A 60 -3.39 -1.22 10.32
N HIS A 61 -3.05 -1.11 9.03
CA HIS A 61 -1.76 -1.49 8.47
C HIS A 61 -1.25 -0.37 7.55
N GLN A 62 0.05 -0.06 7.60
CA GLN A 62 0.64 0.91 6.65
C GLN A 62 0.88 0.30 5.26
N ASN A 63 0.96 -1.02 5.20
CA ASN A 63 1.34 -1.78 4.00
C ASN A 63 0.23 -1.75 2.94
N TYR A 64 -1.03 -1.64 3.38
CA TYR A 64 -2.19 -1.55 2.52
C TYR A 64 -3.27 -0.68 3.17
N TYR A 65 -3.91 0.16 2.37
CA TYR A 65 -4.89 1.15 2.82
C TYR A 65 -5.69 1.66 1.62
N SER A 66 -6.76 2.40 1.90
CA SER A 66 -7.54 3.09 0.87
C SER A 66 -7.72 4.56 1.19
N TYR A 67 -8.14 5.32 0.18
CA TYR A 67 -8.43 6.74 0.30
C TYR A 67 -9.30 7.21 -0.87
N ASN A 68 -9.99 8.33 -0.67
CA ASN A 68 -10.83 8.95 -1.69
C ASN A 68 -10.23 10.26 -2.19
N VAL A 69 -10.29 10.48 -3.50
CA VAL A 69 -10.00 11.77 -4.14
C VAL A 69 -11.15 12.08 -5.10
N GLY A 70 -11.99 13.04 -4.73
CA GLY A 70 -13.24 13.31 -5.45
C GLY A 70 -14.12 12.06 -5.49
N ASN A 71 -14.57 11.66 -6.68
CA ASN A 71 -15.41 10.47 -6.89
C ASN A 71 -14.60 9.20 -7.23
N ILE A 72 -13.33 9.15 -6.81
CA ILE A 72 -12.43 8.01 -7.04
C ILE A 72 -12.00 7.44 -5.69
N HIS A 73 -12.19 6.14 -5.53
CA HIS A 73 -11.69 5.34 -4.42
C HIS A 73 -10.42 4.60 -4.84
N PHE A 74 -9.33 4.87 -4.15
CA PHE A 74 -8.03 4.27 -4.44
C PHE A 74 -7.69 3.18 -3.42
N LEU A 75 -7.14 2.08 -3.90
CA LEU A 75 -6.62 0.96 -3.10
C LEU A 75 -5.10 0.86 -3.31
N SER A 76 -4.33 1.11 -2.26
CA SER A 76 -2.90 0.80 -2.20
C SER A 76 -2.74 -0.59 -1.57
N LEU A 77 -2.19 -1.55 -2.31
CA LEU A 77 -2.08 -2.95 -1.85
C LEU A 77 -0.62 -3.38 -1.70
N ASP A 78 -0.38 -4.31 -0.77
CA ASP A 78 0.92 -4.95 -0.60
C ASP A 78 0.99 -6.27 -1.38
N SER A 79 1.90 -6.32 -2.35
CA SER A 79 2.09 -7.49 -3.21
C SER A 79 3.32 -8.33 -2.87
N TYR A 80 3.98 -8.11 -1.72
CA TYR A 80 5.16 -8.89 -1.33
C TYR A 80 5.10 -9.40 0.11
N GLY A 81 4.60 -8.58 1.03
CA GLY A 81 4.46 -8.92 2.44
C GLY A 81 3.53 -10.10 2.68
N THR A 82 3.68 -10.76 3.83
CA THR A 82 2.85 -11.88 4.28
C THR A 82 2.13 -11.50 5.56
N GLU A 83 0.88 -11.92 5.69
CA GLU A 83 0.06 -11.76 6.90
C GLU A 83 0.39 -12.83 7.95
N SER A 84 -0.18 -12.69 9.15
CA SER A 84 0.05 -13.60 10.29
C SER A 84 -0.39 -15.05 10.02
N ASP A 85 -1.33 -15.25 9.10
CA ASP A 85 -1.76 -16.57 8.62
C ASP A 85 -0.87 -17.13 7.49
N GLY A 86 0.22 -16.43 7.15
CA GLY A 86 1.18 -16.81 6.11
C GLY A 86 0.76 -16.44 4.69
N THR A 87 -0.39 -15.79 4.51
CA THR A 87 -0.92 -15.47 3.19
C THR A 87 -0.52 -14.07 2.71
N SER A 88 -0.46 -13.88 1.39
CA SER A 88 -0.27 -12.58 0.75
C SER A 88 -1.13 -12.45 -0.51
N ILE A 89 -1.08 -11.32 -1.21
CA ILE A 89 -1.65 -11.19 -2.56
C ILE A 89 -1.10 -12.27 -3.51
N GLU A 90 0.15 -12.73 -3.33
CA GLU A 90 0.80 -13.72 -4.19
C GLU A 90 0.23 -15.14 -3.99
N THR A 91 -0.40 -15.45 -2.84
CA THR A 91 -0.77 -16.82 -2.44
C THR A 91 -2.27 -17.13 -2.57
N SER A 92 -3.00 -16.45 -3.44
CA SER A 92 -4.38 -16.79 -3.84
C SER A 92 -5.45 -16.78 -2.72
N GLY A 93 -5.50 -15.72 -1.91
CA GLY A 93 -6.80 -15.16 -1.47
C GLY A 93 -7.43 -15.65 -0.14
N GLY A 94 -6.66 -16.14 0.82
CA GLY A 94 -7.16 -16.50 2.16
C GLY A 94 -6.86 -15.48 3.27
N SER A 95 -6.51 -14.24 2.93
CA SER A 95 -5.79 -13.33 3.84
C SER A 95 -6.66 -12.31 4.57
N ALA A 96 -6.11 -11.76 5.66
CA ALA A 96 -6.59 -10.54 6.30
C ALA A 96 -6.74 -9.38 5.28
N LEU A 97 -5.80 -9.27 4.33
CA LEU A 97 -5.87 -8.30 3.24
C LEU A 97 -7.10 -8.51 2.34
N LYS A 98 -7.41 -9.75 1.92
CA LYS A 98 -8.62 -10.01 1.12
C LYS A 98 -9.88 -9.65 1.91
N THR A 99 -9.95 -10.08 3.17
CA THR A 99 -11.10 -9.80 4.05
C THR A 99 -11.32 -8.29 4.18
N TRP A 100 -10.24 -7.53 4.34
CA TRP A 100 -10.31 -6.07 4.38
C TRP A 100 -10.74 -5.47 3.03
N ILE A 101 -10.21 -5.92 1.89
CA ILE A 101 -10.63 -5.42 0.55
C ILE A 101 -12.13 -5.63 0.35
N ASP A 102 -12.67 -6.80 0.69
CA ASP A 102 -14.09 -7.08 0.55
C ASP A 102 -14.94 -6.10 1.40
N ALA A 103 -14.52 -5.84 2.63
CA ALA A 103 -15.20 -4.91 3.54
C ALA A 103 -15.11 -3.45 3.06
N ASP A 104 -13.93 -3.03 2.60
CA ASP A 104 -13.67 -1.68 2.09
C ASP A 104 -14.49 -1.39 0.83
N LEU A 105 -14.49 -2.33 -0.12
CA LEU A 105 -15.28 -2.22 -1.35
C LEU A 105 -16.79 -2.28 -1.09
N ALA A 106 -17.25 -3.06 -0.11
CA ALA A 106 -18.67 -3.08 0.27
C ALA A 106 -19.14 -1.76 0.88
N ALA A 107 -18.26 -1.03 1.58
CA ALA A 107 -18.55 0.28 2.15
C ALA A 107 -18.41 1.44 1.14
N ASN A 108 -17.71 1.22 0.02
CA ASN A 108 -17.44 2.27 -0.96
C ASN A 108 -18.63 2.56 -1.89
N THR A 109 -18.96 3.85 -2.04
CA THR A 109 -20.01 4.35 -2.95
C THR A 109 -19.46 5.19 -4.11
N SER A 110 -18.13 5.32 -4.23
CA SER A 110 -17.47 6.11 -5.27
C SER A 110 -17.67 5.51 -6.66
N LYS A 111 -17.80 6.38 -7.67
CA LYS A 111 -18.01 5.98 -9.07
C LYS A 111 -16.84 5.18 -9.64
N TRP A 112 -15.62 5.57 -9.30
CA TRP A 112 -14.41 4.97 -9.82
C TRP A 112 -13.64 4.27 -8.72
N ILE A 113 -13.07 3.12 -9.05
CA ILE A 113 -12.17 2.36 -8.17
C ILE A 113 -10.86 2.18 -8.93
N VAL A 114 -9.75 2.49 -8.28
CA VAL A 114 -8.40 2.32 -8.83
C VAL A 114 -7.56 1.57 -7.82
N ALA A 115 -7.05 0.40 -8.18
CA ALA A 115 -6.13 -0.37 -7.34
C ALA A 115 -4.73 -0.35 -7.94
N TYR A 116 -3.71 -0.24 -7.07
CA TYR A 116 -2.30 -0.26 -7.47
C TYR A 116 -1.43 -0.98 -6.43
N TRP A 117 -0.35 -1.58 -6.91
CA TRP A 117 0.65 -2.31 -6.13
C TRP A 117 1.91 -2.54 -6.97
N HIS A 118 2.95 -3.11 -6.37
CA HIS A 118 4.28 -3.21 -6.98
C HIS A 118 4.42 -4.32 -8.04
N HIS A 119 4.01 -5.55 -7.76
CA HIS A 119 4.18 -6.70 -8.66
C HIS A 119 3.03 -6.83 -9.67
N PRO A 120 3.27 -6.59 -10.97
CA PRO A 120 2.18 -6.51 -11.94
C PRO A 120 1.46 -7.87 -12.12
N PRO A 121 0.11 -7.88 -12.14
CA PRO A 121 -0.67 -9.12 -12.31
C PRO A 121 -0.56 -9.69 -13.72
N TYR A 122 -0.26 -8.83 -14.70
CA TYR A 122 -0.08 -9.19 -16.10
C TYR A 122 1.27 -8.65 -16.56
N THR A 123 2.22 -9.55 -16.82
CA THR A 123 3.53 -9.21 -17.38
C THR A 123 3.71 -9.92 -18.71
N LYS A 124 4.26 -9.21 -19.71
CA LYS A 124 4.78 -9.87 -20.90
C LYS A 124 6.26 -10.14 -20.66
N ARG A 125 6.60 -11.34 -20.19
CA ARG A 125 7.97 -11.83 -20.35
C ARG A 125 8.20 -12.00 -21.85
N LYS A 126 9.34 -11.51 -22.37
CA LYS A 126 9.72 -11.82 -23.76
C LYS A 126 9.77 -13.36 -23.89
N PRO A 127 9.29 -13.91 -25.02
CA PRO A 127 9.30 -15.35 -25.26
C PRO A 127 10.70 -15.94 -25.14
#